data_AF-A0A969K0V9-F1
#
_entry.id   AF-A0A969K0V9-F1
#
_cell.length_a   1.000
_cell.length_b   1.000
_cell.length_c   1.000
_cell.angle_alpha   90.00
_cell.angle_beta   90.00
_cell.angle_gamma   90.00
#
_symmetry.space_group_name_H-M   'P 1'
#
loop_
_entity.id
_entity.type
_entity.pdbx_description
1 polymer ?
#
loop_
_entity_poly.entity_id
_entity_poly.type
_entity_poly.pdbx_seq_one_letter_code
_entity_poly.pdbx_strand_id
1 'polypeptide(L)'
;MSDERVRALVAAGAAAGVSSAFNAPIAGIFFSLEIILGEISSTMLGVVVLSSVVAATLTQAVSGAQPAFSVPAYTFDSVWELPLYALLGILAGPIAALYVRLLYLLQDSFHHLAAPRWVKPAIAGLVVGVVGIFCQKCLALATLPLTLF
;
A
#
# COMPACT_ATOMS: atom_id res chain seq x y z
N MET A 1 -1.58 24.52 17.13
CA MET A 1 -0.51 23.62 16.66
C MET A 1 0.15 24.28 15.47
N SER A 2 1.48 24.21 15.31
CA SER A 2 2.12 24.67 14.07
C SER A 2 1.80 23.68 12.95
N ASP A 3 1.63 24.16 11.71
CA ASP A 3 1.31 23.31 10.55
C ASP A 3 2.34 22.20 10.35
N GLU A 4 3.60 22.49 10.65
CA GLU A 4 4.71 21.56 10.64
C GLU A 4 4.50 20.36 11.58
N ARG A 5 4.00 20.60 12.81
CA ARG A 5 3.71 19.52 13.78
C ARG A 5 2.51 18.69 13.35
N VAL A 6 1.49 19.31 12.75
CA VAL A 6 0.32 18.59 12.23
C VAL A 6 0.76 17.66 11.11
N ARG A 7 1.56 18.16 10.15
CA ARG A 7 2.12 17.33 9.07
C ARG A 7 2.97 16.19 9.61
N ALA A 8 3.83 16.44 10.59
CA ALA A 8 4.63 15.41 11.23
C ALA A 8 3.78 14.30 11.87
N LEU A 9 2.70 14.67 12.57
CA LEU A 9 1.80 13.69 13.20
C LEU A 9 1.00 12.89 12.15
N VAL A 10 0.52 13.53 11.09
CA VAL A 10 -0.17 12.85 9.97
C VAL A 10 0.76 11.84 9.31
N ALA A 11 2.01 12.24 9.04
CA ALA A 11 3.00 11.36 8.44
C ALA A 11 3.43 10.20 9.34
N ALA A 12 3.57 10.45 10.65
CA ALA A 12 3.86 9.41 11.62
C ALA A 12 2.72 8.38 11.70
N GLY A 13 1.46 8.83 11.67
CA GLY A 13 0.28 7.97 11.63
C GLY A 13 0.19 7.15 10.34
N ALA A 14 0.43 7.78 9.19
CA ALA A 14 0.47 7.08 7.91
C ALA A 14 1.61 6.06 7.84
N ALA A 15 2.79 6.40 8.36
CA ALA A 15 3.94 5.50 8.38
C ALA A 15 3.65 4.29 9.25
N ALA A 16 3.05 4.50 10.42
CA ALA A 16 2.58 3.41 11.29
C ALA A 16 1.56 2.52 10.59
N GLY A 17 0.55 3.09 9.92
CA GLY A 17 -0.50 2.33 9.22
C GLY A 17 0.03 1.49 8.07
N VAL A 18 0.93 2.04 7.25
CA VAL A 18 1.58 1.26 6.17
C VAL A 18 2.47 0.16 6.76
N SER A 19 3.21 0.47 7.83
CA SER A 19 4.14 -0.49 8.44
C SER A 19 3.42 -1.64 9.13
N SER A 20 2.28 -1.39 9.79
CA SER A 20 1.46 -2.44 10.38
C SER A 20 0.71 -3.28 9.35
N ALA A 21 0.30 -2.68 8.23
CA ALA A 21 -0.39 -3.42 7.17
C ALA A 21 0.53 -4.45 6.46
N PHE A 22 1.81 -4.12 6.30
CA PHE A 22 2.73 -4.92 5.48
C PHE A 22 3.91 -5.53 6.24
N ASN A 23 4.04 -5.27 7.55
CA ASN A 23 5.24 -5.61 8.32
C ASN A 23 6.54 -5.09 7.66
N ALA A 24 6.46 -3.88 7.10
CA ALA A 24 7.52 -3.28 6.28
C ALA A 24 7.85 -1.85 6.74
N PRO A 25 8.56 -1.69 7.87
CA PRO A 25 8.75 -0.38 8.51
C PRO A 25 9.47 0.63 7.62
N ILE A 26 10.51 0.19 6.90
CA ILE A 26 11.31 1.06 6.02
C ILE A 26 10.44 1.60 4.87
N ALA A 27 9.60 0.77 4.27
CA ALA A 27 8.68 1.20 3.21
C ALA A 27 7.68 2.26 3.71
N GLY A 28 7.10 2.05 4.89
CA GLY A 28 6.20 3.03 5.50
C GLY A 28 6.86 4.37 5.83
N ILE A 29 8.13 4.36 6.23
CA ILE A 29 8.90 5.59 6.49
C ILE A 29 9.07 6.40 5.21
N PHE A 30 9.63 5.79 4.15
CA PHE A 30 9.88 6.49 2.89
C PHE A 30 8.58 6.93 2.21
N PHE A 31 7.53 6.12 2.27
CA PHE A 31 6.19 6.51 1.79
C PHE A 31 5.71 7.81 2.45
N SER A 32 5.78 7.89 3.77
CA SER A 32 5.34 9.09 4.49
C SER A 32 6.24 10.30 4.25
N LEU A 33 7.55 10.11 4.18
CA LEU A 33 8.48 11.20 3.92
C LEU A 33 8.30 11.78 2.51
N GLU A 34 8.22 10.91 1.50
CA GLU A 34 8.15 11.33 0.10
C GLU A 34 6.77 11.85 -0.29
N ILE A 35 5.69 11.16 0.11
CA ILE A 35 4.33 11.46 -0.37
C ILE A 35 3.59 12.43 0.56
N ILE A 36 3.82 12.37 1.87
CA ILE A 36 3.06 13.20 2.84
C ILE A 36 3.82 14.47 3.22
N LEU A 37 5.12 14.37 3.49
CA LEU A 37 5.93 15.55 3.82
C LEU A 37 6.47 16.23 2.55
N GLY A 38 6.94 15.47 1.58
CA GLY A 38 7.61 15.99 0.38
C GLY A 38 9.00 16.61 0.68
N GLU A 39 9.47 16.51 1.92
CA GLU A 39 10.79 16.99 2.36
C GLU A 39 11.32 16.13 3.51
N ILE A 40 12.63 15.89 3.52
CA ILE A 40 13.30 15.15 4.59
C ILE A 40 13.80 16.16 5.63
N SER A 41 12.96 16.47 6.61
CA SER A 41 13.39 17.21 7.81
C SER A 41 13.92 16.24 8.87
N SER A 42 15.15 16.49 9.34
CA SER A 42 15.81 15.67 10.37
C SER A 42 14.99 15.58 11.67
N THR A 43 14.27 16.65 12.01
CA THR A 43 13.43 16.72 13.21
C THR A 43 12.20 15.80 13.10
N MET A 44 11.60 15.69 11.92
CA MET A 44 10.39 14.88 11.70
C MET A 44 10.71 13.41 11.47
N LEU A 45 11.87 13.12 10.88
CA LEU A 45 12.34 11.76 10.60
C LEU A 45 12.30 10.89 11.84
N GLY A 46 12.79 11.39 12.99
CA GLY A 46 12.80 10.61 14.23
C GLY A 46 11.41 10.14 14.66
N VAL A 47 10.40 11.02 14.59
CA VAL A 47 9.01 10.69 14.97
C VAL A 47 8.40 9.69 14.00
N VAL A 48 8.61 9.88 12.69
CA VAL A 48 8.10 8.98 11.63
C VAL A 48 8.71 7.59 11.75
N VAL A 49 10.03 7.51 11.96
CA VAL A 49 10.77 6.24 12.14
C VAL A 49 10.31 5.52 13.39
N LEU A 50 10.25 6.19 14.54
CA LEU A 50 9.80 5.58 15.78
C LEU A 50 8.37 5.05 15.67
N SER A 51 7.47 5.86 15.09
CA SER A 51 6.07 5.46 14.89
C SER A 51 5.94 4.23 13.99
N SER A 52 6.66 4.20 12.87
CA SER A 52 6.70 3.06 11.95
C SER A 52 7.24 1.79 12.61
N VAL A 53 8.38 1.89 13.30
CA VAL A 53 9.02 0.74 13.94
C VAL A 53 8.14 0.19 15.06
N VAL A 54 7.57 1.04 15.92
CA VAL A 54 6.66 0.60 16.99
C VAL A 54 5.42 -0.09 16.42
N ALA A 55 4.84 0.42 15.33
CA ALA A 55 3.69 -0.20 14.68
C ALA A 55 4.05 -1.58 14.08
N ALA A 56 5.21 -1.69 13.42
CA ALA A 56 5.69 -2.96 12.89
C ALA A 56 6.00 -3.97 14.01
N THR A 57 6.70 -3.57 15.08
CA THR A 57 7.02 -4.48 16.20
C THR A 57 5.77 -4.94 16.94
N LEU A 58 4.80 -4.05 17.14
CA LEU A 58 3.51 -4.41 17.71
C LEU A 58 2.75 -5.41 16.82
N THR A 59 2.75 -5.17 15.50
CA THR A 59 2.15 -6.09 14.54
C THR A 59 2.82 -7.46 14.59
N GLN A 60 4.15 -7.50 14.67
CA GLN A 60 4.90 -8.75 14.78
C GLN A 60 4.62 -9.48 16.10
N ALA A 61 4.41 -8.75 17.20
CA ALA A 61 4.07 -9.33 18.49
C ALA A 61 2.67 -9.97 18.51
N VAL A 62 1.72 -9.40 17.76
CA VAL A 62 0.32 -9.87 17.71
C VAL A 62 0.11 -10.93 16.61
N SER A 63 0.66 -10.70 15.42
CA SER A 63 0.38 -11.47 14.20
C SER A 63 1.54 -12.36 13.75
N GLY A 64 2.72 -12.26 14.39
CA GLY A 64 3.93 -12.99 14.03
C GLY A 64 4.91 -12.18 13.15
N ALA A 65 6.19 -12.58 13.17
CA ALA A 65 7.29 -11.84 12.55
C ALA A 65 7.44 -12.01 11.02
N GLN A 66 6.55 -12.78 10.38
CA GLN A 66 6.70 -13.10 8.96
C GLN A 66 6.35 -11.89 8.08
N PRO A 67 7.07 -11.65 6.98
CA PRO A 67 6.68 -10.67 5.97
C PRO A 67 5.31 -11.02 5.39
N ALA A 68 4.57 -10.01 4.92
CA ALA A 68 3.30 -10.24 4.22
C ALA A 68 3.48 -11.09 2.94
N PHE A 69 4.66 -10.99 2.31
CA PHE A 69 5.01 -11.74 1.11
C PHE A 69 6.42 -12.34 1.26
N SER A 70 6.50 -13.68 1.28
CA SER A 70 7.77 -14.40 1.22
C SER A 70 8.18 -14.55 -0.23
N VAL A 71 9.22 -13.84 -0.64
CA VAL A 71 9.79 -13.95 -1.99
C VAL A 71 10.98 -14.91 -1.94
N PRO A 72 11.10 -15.88 -2.87
CA PRO A 72 12.27 -16.73 -2.97
C PRO A 72 13.55 -15.90 -3.08
N ALA A 73 14.64 -16.38 -2.49
CA ALA A 73 15.93 -15.73 -2.65
C ALA A 73 16.35 -15.77 -4.13
N TYR A 74 16.53 -14.59 -4.72
CA TYR A 74 17.06 -14.43 -6.07
C TYR A 74 18.45 -13.82 -5.99
N THR A 75 19.43 -14.41 -6.68
CA THR A 75 20.79 -13.89 -6.77
C THR A 75 20.96 -13.09 -8.05
N PHE A 76 21.59 -11.92 -7.94
CA PHE A 76 22.02 -11.16 -9.11
C PHE A 76 23.25 -11.84 -9.72
N ASP A 77 23.05 -12.57 -10.81
CA ASP A 77 24.10 -13.38 -11.42
C ASP A 77 24.84 -12.60 -12.53
N SER A 78 24.17 -11.66 -13.21
CA SER A 78 24.80 -10.87 -14.28
C SER A 78 24.37 -9.40 -14.35
N VAL A 79 25.31 -8.52 -14.71
CA VAL A 79 25.06 -7.10 -15.01
C VAL A 79 24.09 -6.92 -16.19
N TRP A 80 23.98 -7.92 -17.08
CA TRP A 80 23.05 -7.90 -18.21
C TRP A 80 21.56 -7.99 -17.81
N GLU A 81 21.26 -8.25 -16.54
CA GLU A 81 19.89 -8.20 -16.03
C GLU A 81 19.41 -6.75 -15.80
N LEU A 82 20.32 -5.79 -15.61
CA LEU A 82 19.97 -4.38 -15.33
C LEU A 82 19.08 -3.74 -16.40
N PRO A 83 19.34 -3.90 -17.72
CA PRO A 83 18.44 -3.40 -18.76
C PRO A 83 17.04 -4.00 -18.69
N LEU A 84 16.89 -5.26 -18.25
CA LEU A 84 15.58 -5.90 -18.09
C LEU A 84 14.80 -5.29 -16.93
N TYR A 85 15.47 -5.00 -15.80
CA TYR A 85 14.84 -4.29 -14.68
C TYR A 85 14.46 -2.85 -15.05
N ALA A 86 15.30 -2.16 -15.84
CA ALA A 86 14.96 -0.84 -16.35
C ALA A 86 13.72 -0.88 -17.26
N LEU A 87 13.65 -1.86 -18.17
CA LEU A 87 12.47 -2.07 -19.02
C LEU A 87 11.23 -2.40 -18.19
N LEU A 88 11.36 -3.23 -17.15
CA LEU A 88 10.27 -3.53 -16.23
C LEU A 88 9.75 -2.26 -15.56
N GLY A 89 10.62 -1.36 -15.10
CA GLY A 89 10.22 -0.07 -14.53
C GLY A 89 9.48 0.82 -15.54
N ILE A 90 9.98 0.88 -16.79
CA ILE A 90 9.35 1.64 -17.89
C ILE A 90 7.96 1.10 -18.23
N LEU A 91 7.74 -0.21 -18.11
CA LEU A 91 6.42 -0.82 -18.35
C LEU A 91 5.50 -0.68 -17.13
N ALA A 92 6.03 -0.87 -15.92
CA ALA A 92 5.26 -0.82 -14.69
C ALA A 92 4.72 0.59 -14.39
N GLY A 93 5.48 1.64 -14.70
CA GLY A 93 5.07 3.04 -14.48
C GLY A 93 3.76 3.41 -15.19
N PRO A 94 3.64 3.25 -16.51
CA PRO A 94 2.41 3.48 -17.26
C PRO A 94 1.25 2.60 -16.80
N ILE A 95 1.50 1.33 -16.43
CA ILE A 95 0.47 0.43 -15.89
C ILE A 95 -0.06 0.96 -14.57
N ALA A 96 0.81 1.41 -13.66
CA ALA A 96 0.41 2.02 -12.40
C ALA A 96 -0.38 3.33 -12.62
N ALA A 97 0.05 4.18 -13.56
CA ALA A 97 -0.67 5.41 -13.91
C ALA A 97 -2.06 5.12 -14.50
N LEU A 98 -2.16 4.12 -15.38
CA LEU A 98 -3.43 3.67 -15.95
C LEU A 98 -4.36 3.13 -14.86
N TYR A 99 -3.83 2.34 -13.93
CA TYR A 99 -4.59 1.82 -12.79
C TYR A 99 -5.18 2.94 -11.94
N VAL A 100 -4.37 3.94 -11.54
CA VAL A 100 -4.85 5.10 -10.77
C VAL A 100 -5.93 5.86 -11.54
N ARG A 101 -5.75 6.06 -12.85
CA ARG A 101 -6.75 6.73 -13.69
C ARG A 101 -8.07 5.95 -13.76
N LEU A 102 -8.00 4.63 -13.93
CA LEU A 102 -9.17 3.75 -13.94
C LEU A 102 -9.91 3.78 -12.61
N LEU A 103 -9.20 3.80 -11.48
CA LEU A 103 -9.82 3.95 -10.17
C LEU A 103 -10.62 5.24 -10.06
N TYR A 104 -10.06 6.38 -10.47
CA TYR A 104 -10.78 7.65 -10.45
C TYR A 104 -11.98 7.66 -11.40
N LEU A 105 -11.82 7.12 -12.61
CA LEU A 105 -12.92 6.98 -13.58
C LEU A 105 -14.09 6.18 -13.00
N LEU A 106 -13.80 5.06 -12.32
CA LEU A 106 -14.81 4.24 -11.66
C LEU A 106 -15.46 4.99 -10.50
N GLN A 107 -14.67 5.65 -9.66
CA GLN A 107 -15.16 6.44 -8.53
C GLN A 107 -16.11 7.56 -9.01
N ASP A 108 -15.72 8.30 -10.04
CA ASP A 108 -16.54 9.37 -10.62
C ASP A 108 -17.81 8.80 -11.24
N SER A 109 -17.72 7.69 -11.97
CA SER A 109 -18.89 6.99 -12.52
C SER A 109 -19.89 6.57 -11.44
N PHE A 110 -19.40 6.04 -10.32
CA PHE A 110 -20.23 5.71 -9.16
C PHE A 110 -20.80 6.95 -8.47
N HIS A 111 -20.09 8.08 -8.51
CA HIS A 111 -20.59 9.34 -7.98
C HIS A 111 -21.74 9.89 -8.83
N HIS A 112 -21.64 9.78 -10.16
CA HIS A 112 -22.66 10.21 -11.12
C HIS A 112 -23.91 9.32 -11.16
N LEU A 113 -23.82 8.08 -10.68
CA LEU A 113 -24.99 7.21 -10.58
C LEU A 113 -26.05 7.82 -9.65
N ALA A 114 -27.27 8.01 -10.16
CA ALA A 114 -28.43 8.57 -9.46
C ALA A 114 -29.03 7.57 -8.45
N ALA A 115 -28.20 7.05 -7.54
CA ALA A 115 -28.60 6.15 -6.47
C ALA A 115 -28.46 6.84 -5.09
N PRO A 116 -29.32 6.52 -4.11
CA PRO A 116 -29.20 7.00 -2.74
C PRO A 116 -27.83 6.65 -2.15
N ARG A 117 -27.25 7.55 -1.34
CA ARG A 117 -25.89 7.39 -0.77
C ARG A 117 -25.66 6.05 -0.06
N TRP A 118 -26.70 5.46 0.53
CA TRP A 118 -26.61 4.20 1.28
C TRP A 118 -26.69 2.97 0.38
N VAL A 119 -27.28 3.09 -0.81
CA VAL A 119 -27.42 1.98 -1.76
C VAL A 119 -26.15 1.81 -2.58
N LYS A 120 -25.38 2.89 -2.81
CA LYS A 120 -24.10 2.85 -3.54
C LYS A 120 -23.10 1.82 -2.99
N PRO A 121 -22.77 1.78 -1.67
CA PRO A 121 -21.87 0.77 -1.12
C PRO A 121 -22.46 -0.65 -1.19
N ALA A 122 -23.79 -0.81 -1.11
CA ALA A 122 -24.43 -2.10 -1.25
C ALA A 122 -24.28 -2.65 -2.69
N ILE A 123 -24.46 -1.80 -3.70
CA ILE A 123 -24.23 -2.16 -5.11
C ILE A 123 -22.75 -2.51 -5.34
N ALA A 124 -21.83 -1.67 -4.85
CA ALA A 124 -20.40 -1.94 -4.97
C ALA A 124 -20.02 -3.27 -4.29
N GLY A 125 -20.53 -3.53 -3.07
CA GLY A 125 -20.32 -4.79 -2.36
C GLY A 125 -20.91 -5.99 -3.09
N LEU A 126 -22.08 -5.86 -3.72
CA LEU A 126 -22.69 -6.92 -4.52
C LEU A 126 -21.86 -7.22 -5.77
N VAL A 127 -21.38 -6.18 -6.48
CA VAL A 127 -20.49 -6.34 -7.64
C VAL A 127 -19.19 -7.02 -7.22
N VAL A 128 -18.55 -6.56 -6.14
CA VAL A 128 -17.32 -7.19 -5.61
C VAL A 128 -17.58 -8.64 -5.19
N GLY A 129 -18.72 -8.93 -4.57
CA GLY A 129 -19.12 -10.28 -4.17
C GLY A 129 -19.31 -11.20 -5.37
N VAL A 130 -20.03 -10.75 -6.40
CA VAL A 130 -20.24 -11.52 -7.64
C VAL A 130 -18.91 -11.77 -8.35
N VAL A 131 -18.07 -10.72 -8.50
CA VAL A 131 -16.72 -10.86 -9.09
C VAL A 131 -15.86 -11.80 -8.25
N GLY A 132 -15.97 -11.78 -6.93
CA GLY A 132 -15.24 -12.67 -6.03
C GLY A 132 -15.61 -14.15 -6.20
N ILE A 133 -16.85 -14.46 -6.60
CA ILE A 133 -17.28 -15.84 -6.92
C ILE A 133 -16.61 -16.32 -8.21
N PHE A 134 -16.55 -15.47 -9.25
CA PHE A 134 -15.96 -15.84 -10.54
C PHE A 134 -14.43 -15.78 -10.56
N CYS A 135 -13.84 -14.82 -9.86
CA CYS A 135 -12.38 -14.71 -9.67
C CYS A 135 -12.00 -14.97 -8.21
N GLN A 136 -12.16 -16.22 -7.75
CA GLN A 136 -11.70 -16.62 -6.42
C GLN A 136 -10.21 -16.34 -6.22
N LYS A 137 -9.38 -16.46 -7.26
CA LYS A 137 -7.94 -16.15 -7.18
C LYS A 137 -7.66 -14.66 -6.93
N CYS A 138 -8.46 -13.76 -7.50
CA CYS A 138 -8.31 -12.32 -7.29
C CYS A 138 -8.65 -11.94 -5.84
N LEU A 139 -9.72 -12.52 -5.30
CA LEU A 139 -10.15 -12.28 -3.92
C LEU A 139 -9.20 -12.96 -2.91
N ALA A 140 -8.75 -14.17 -3.23
CA ALA A 140 -7.82 -14.93 -2.40
C ALA A 140 -6.46 -14.23 -2.25
N LEU A 141 -5.97 -13.54 -3.29
CA LEU A 141 -4.71 -12.80 -3.25
C LEU A 141 -4.71 -11.68 -2.17
N ALA A 142 -5.88 -11.11 -1.87
CA ALA A 142 -6.05 -10.10 -0.82
C ALA A 142 -6.26 -10.70 0.58
N THR A 143 -6.64 -11.98 0.68
CA THR A 143 -6.98 -12.66 1.95
C THR A 143 -6.00 -13.76 2.35
N LEU A 144 -4.90 -13.96 1.62
CA LEU A 144 -3.90 -14.98 1.94
C LEU A 144 -2.74 -14.38 2.75
N PRO A 145 -2.75 -14.48 4.09
CA PRO A 145 -1.54 -14.64 4.86
C PRO A 145 -1.20 -16.15 4.94
N LEU A 146 0.06 -16.48 4.60
CA LEU A 146 0.87 -17.48 5.34
C LEU A 146 0.57 -19.00 5.29
N THR A 147 -0.24 -19.57 4.40
CA THR A 147 -0.45 -21.06 4.41
C THR A 147 -0.30 -21.81 3.09
N LEU A 148 -0.03 -21.14 1.96
CA LEU A 148 0.15 -21.83 0.67
C LEU A 148 1.37 -21.31 -0.09
N PHE A 149 2.52 -21.23 0.56
CA PHE A 149 3.85 -21.46 -0.02
C PHE A 149 4.81 -21.93 1.08
#